data_AF-A0AAE0X3J0-F1
#
_entry.id   AF-A0AAE0X3J0-F1
#
_cell.length_a   1.000
_cell.length_b   1.000
_cell.length_c   1.000
_cell.angle_alpha   90.00
_cell.angle_beta   90.00
_cell.angle_gamma   90.00
#
_symmetry.space_group_name_H-M   'P 1'
#
loop_
_entity.id
_entity.type
_entity.pdbx_description
1 polymer ?
#
loop_
_entity_poly.entity_id
_entity_poly.type
_entity_poly.pdbx_seq_one_letter_code
_entity_poly.pdbx_strand_id
1 'polypeptide(L)'
;MRKASFNQRIAFIGIAELHMVHQLRDLRLVVPSSVPIFGCIATLTAKAQDFALRSIGFKSECTALGQLRIIRTSVVSKNIQMIIQCLRREEMRGLEGRDGI
;
A
#
# COMPACT_ATOMS: atom_id res chain seq x y z
N MET A 1 30.75 -1.77 24.32
CA MET A 1 29.69 -1.91 23.29
C MET A 1 29.22 -0.52 22.87
N ARG A 2 29.48 -0.11 21.62
CA ARG A 2 28.95 1.15 21.09
C ARG A 2 27.43 1.01 20.95
N LYS A 3 26.66 1.68 21.83
CA LYS A 3 25.26 1.99 21.55
C LYS A 3 25.29 2.87 20.30
N ALA A 4 24.98 2.30 19.15
CA ALA A 4 24.55 3.09 18.02
C ALA A 4 23.24 3.73 18.47
N SER A 5 23.34 4.90 19.12
CA SER A 5 22.19 5.74 19.37
C SER A 5 21.68 6.11 18.00
N PHE A 6 20.61 5.46 17.58
CA PHE A 6 19.84 5.85 16.41
C PHE A 6 19.19 7.20 16.75
N ASN A 7 20.02 8.25 16.72
CA ASN A 7 19.72 9.62 17.15
C ASN A 7 19.32 10.46 15.94
N GLN A 8 18.69 9.83 14.95
CA GLN A 8 18.05 10.54 13.86
C GLN A 8 16.58 10.75 14.24
N ARG A 9 16.19 12.01 14.29
CA ARG A 9 14.84 12.52 14.51
C ARG A 9 13.90 12.09 13.37
N ILE A 10 13.70 10.78 13.20
CA ILE A 10 12.76 10.26 12.20
C ILE A 10 11.37 10.74 12.60
N ALA A 11 10.81 11.63 11.80
CA ALA A 11 9.48 12.17 12.03
C ALA A 11 8.39 11.14 11.72
N PHE A 12 8.60 10.28 10.72
CA PHE A 12 7.70 9.21 10.33
C PHE A 12 8.37 8.22 9.36
N ILE A 13 7.73 7.08 9.11
CA ILE A 13 8.09 6.12 8.07
C ILE A 13 6.93 6.00 7.08
N GLY A 14 7.23 6.12 5.79
CA GLY A 14 6.28 5.84 4.71
C GLY A 14 6.58 4.49 4.06
N ILE A 15 5.57 3.65 3.89
CA ILE A 15 5.64 2.37 3.20
C ILE A 15 4.80 2.48 1.93
N ALA A 16 5.47 2.55 0.78
CA ALA A 16 4.84 2.31 -0.50
C ALA A 16 4.51 0.83 -0.66
N GLU A 17 3.42 0.52 -1.36
CA GLU A 17 2.99 -0.87 -1.61
C GLU A 17 2.78 -1.70 -0.35
N LEU A 18 1.86 -1.26 0.52
CA LEU A 18 1.57 -1.91 1.80
C LEU A 18 1.23 -3.41 1.69
N HIS A 19 0.85 -3.93 0.52
CA HIS A 19 0.64 -5.37 0.32
C HIS A 19 1.94 -6.20 0.49
N MET A 20 3.11 -5.58 0.32
CA MET A 20 4.42 -6.21 0.51
C MET A 20 4.89 -6.24 1.97
N VAL A 21 4.07 -5.78 2.90
CA VAL A 21 4.39 -5.68 4.33
C VAL A 21 4.85 -7.00 4.98
N HIS A 22 4.61 -8.15 4.34
CA HIS A 22 5.11 -9.44 4.80
C HIS A 22 6.64 -9.49 4.88
N GLN A 23 7.31 -8.68 4.06
CA GLN A 23 8.76 -8.53 4.05
C GLN A 23 9.27 -7.64 5.19
N LEU A 24 8.37 -6.95 5.90
CA LEU A 24 8.68 -5.95 6.93
C LEU A 24 8.29 -6.42 8.34
N ARG A 25 8.19 -7.74 8.56
CA ARG A 25 7.70 -8.39 9.79
C ARG A 25 8.40 -7.92 11.08
N ASP A 26 9.62 -7.40 10.97
CA ASP A 26 10.45 -6.98 12.11
C ASP A 26 10.67 -5.46 12.18
N LEU A 27 10.01 -4.67 11.32
CA LEU A 27 10.18 -3.22 11.28
C LEU A 27 9.85 -2.57 12.64
N ARG A 28 8.83 -3.10 13.34
CA ARG A 28 8.42 -2.56 14.65
C ARG A 28 9.37 -2.94 15.80
N LEU A 29 10.28 -3.88 15.59
CA LEU A 29 11.32 -4.23 16.57
C LEU A 29 12.50 -3.24 16.54
N VAL A 30 12.73 -2.61 15.39
CA VAL A 30 13.86 -1.68 15.17
C VAL A 30 13.45 -0.21 15.17
N VAL A 31 12.17 0.08 14.94
CA VAL A 31 11.62 1.44 14.90
C VAL A 31 11.01 1.80 16.26
N PRO A 32 11.40 2.94 16.87
CA PRO A 32 10.78 3.41 18.11
C PRO A 32 9.26 3.55 17.97
N SER A 33 8.51 3.18 19.02
CA SER A 33 7.04 3.23 19.01
C SER A 33 6.47 4.63 18.79
N SER A 34 7.24 5.67 19.16
CA SER A 34 6.92 7.10 18.96
C SER A 34 6.98 7.54 17.50
N VAL A 35 7.64 6.78 16.61
CA VAL A 35 7.69 7.10 15.18
C VAL A 35 6.41 6.56 14.51
N PRO A 36 5.57 7.43 13.93
CA PRO A 36 4.40 7.03 13.19
C PRO A 36 4.78 6.35 11.87
N ILE A 37 4.00 5.35 11.48
CA ILE A 37 4.16 4.60 10.23
C ILE A 37 2.91 4.80 9.38
N PHE A 38 3.10 5.22 8.14
CA PHE A 38 2.06 5.38 7.14
C PHE A 38 2.25 4.37 6.03
N GLY A 39 1.18 3.74 5.58
CA GLY A 39 1.19 2.81 4.46
C GLY A 39 0.21 3.26 3.38
N CYS A 40 0.61 3.17 2.12
CA CYS A 40 -0.29 3.40 0.99
C CYS A 40 -0.40 2.14 0.12
N ILE A 41 -1.58 1.95 -0.46
CA ILE A 41 -1.88 0.89 -1.41
C ILE A 41 -3.04 1.34 -2.31
N ALA A 42 -2.96 1.04 -3.60
CA ALA A 42 -4.03 1.37 -4.54
C ALA A 42 -5.30 0.54 -4.29
N THR A 43 -5.16 -0.74 -3.92
CA THR A 43 -6.28 -1.65 -3.69
C THR A 43 -6.10 -2.41 -2.37
N LEU A 44 -6.90 -2.03 -1.37
CA LEU A 44 -6.90 -2.69 -0.07
C LEU A 44 -7.92 -3.84 -0.03
N THR A 45 -7.47 -5.06 -0.32
CA THR A 45 -8.29 -6.27 -0.11
C THR A 45 -8.41 -6.58 1.39
N ALA A 46 -9.46 -7.31 1.80
CA ALA A 46 -9.62 -7.76 3.19
C ALA A 46 -8.40 -8.56 3.69
N LYS A 47 -7.87 -9.45 2.83
CA LYS A 47 -6.66 -10.24 3.13
C LYS A 47 -5.43 -9.34 3.34
N ALA A 48 -5.24 -8.32 2.51
CA ALA A 48 -4.14 -7.38 2.65
C ALA A 48 -4.28 -6.51 3.92
N GLN A 49 -5.50 -6.10 4.25
CA GLN A 49 -5.80 -5.38 5.50
C GLN A 49 -5.47 -6.22 6.73
N ASP A 50 -5.98 -7.44 6.81
CA ASP A 50 -5.70 -8.37 7.92
C ASP A 50 -4.20 -8.64 8.07
N PHE A 51 -3.51 -8.73 6.94
CA PHE A 51 -2.09 -8.96 6.92
C PHE A 51 -1.28 -7.75 7.42
N ALA A 52 -1.65 -6.53 7.00
CA ALA A 52 -1.04 -5.29 7.48
C ALA A 52 -1.24 -5.09 8.98
N LEU A 53 -2.45 -5.40 9.49
CA LEU A 53 -2.79 -5.40 10.91
C LEU A 53 -1.85 -6.32 11.72
N ARG A 54 -1.59 -7.53 11.22
CA ARG A 54 -0.75 -8.51 11.90
C ARG A 54 0.76 -8.20 11.84
N SER A 55 1.24 -7.56 10.77
CA SER A 55 2.67 -7.57 10.43
C SER A 55 3.45 -6.35 10.90
N ILE A 56 2.86 -5.15 10.92
CA ILE A 56 3.53 -3.93 11.43
C ILE A 56 3.23 -3.70 12.93
N GLY A 57 2.46 -4.58 13.56
CA GLY A 57 2.00 -4.38 14.93
C GLY A 57 0.93 -3.28 15.06
N PHE A 58 0.21 -3.00 13.96
CA PHE A 58 -1.04 -2.26 13.98
C PHE A 58 -2.11 -3.11 14.66
N LYS A 59 -2.06 -3.22 16.00
CA LYS A 59 -3.14 -3.90 16.73
C LYS A 59 -4.40 -3.04 16.68
N SER A 60 -5.56 -3.71 16.74
CA SER A 60 -6.88 -3.09 16.56
C SER A 60 -7.05 -1.82 17.39
N GLU A 61 -7.92 -0.93 16.93
CA GLU A 61 -8.41 0.19 17.71
C GLU A 61 -8.75 -0.25 19.14
N CYS A 62 -8.53 0.66 20.11
CA CYS A 62 -8.73 0.47 21.56
C CYS A 62 -7.56 -0.10 22.38
N THR A 63 -6.33 -0.19 21.84
CA THR A 63 -5.11 -0.36 22.67
C THR A 63 -4.23 0.90 22.60
N ALA A 64 -3.58 1.26 23.72
CA ALA A 64 -2.89 2.54 23.93
C ALA A 64 -1.66 2.80 23.02
N LEU A 65 -1.35 1.89 22.08
CA LEU A 65 -0.21 1.97 21.17
C LEU A 65 -0.71 2.11 19.73
N GLY A 66 -0.76 3.34 19.22
CA GLY A 66 -0.90 3.66 17.79
C GLY A 66 -2.14 3.08 17.11
N GLN A 67 -3.26 3.80 17.14
CA GLN A 67 -4.48 3.41 16.44
C GLN A 67 -4.26 3.43 14.92
N LEU A 68 -4.45 2.28 14.25
CA LEU A 68 -4.52 2.24 12.80
C LEU A 68 -5.78 2.96 12.32
N ARG A 69 -5.62 4.04 11.55
CA ARG A 69 -6.71 4.67 10.81
C ARG A 69 -6.60 4.32 9.34
N ILE A 70 -7.62 3.64 8.80
CA ILE A 70 -7.69 3.32 7.37
C ILE A 70 -8.50 4.43 6.69
N ILE A 71 -7.85 5.17 5.79
CA ILE A 71 -8.50 6.16 4.93
C ILE A 71 -8.65 5.53 3.55
N ARG A 72 -9.89 5.42 3.06
CA ARG A 72 -10.19 4.94 1.70
C ARG A 72 -10.68 6.10 0.85
N THR A 73 -10.07 6.28 -0.31
CA THR A 73 -10.51 7.24 -1.32
C THR A 73 -11.24 6.52 -2.45
N SER A 74 -12.21 7.17 -3.08
CA SER A 74 -12.87 6.62 -4.26
C SER A 74 -11.91 6.56 -5.45
N VAL A 75 -12.03 5.50 -6.26
CA VAL A 75 -11.32 5.36 -7.55
C VAL A 75 -12.02 6.17 -8.65
N VAL A 76 -13.24 6.65 -8.41
CA VAL A 76 -14.02 7.40 -9.39
C VAL A 76 -13.38 8.78 -9.62
N SER A 77 -12.75 8.94 -10.77
CA SER A 77 -12.34 10.25 -11.27
C SER A 77 -13.46 10.83 -12.12
N LYS A 78 -13.96 12.02 -11.76
CA LYS A 78 -14.97 12.74 -12.54
C LYS A 78 -14.45 13.24 -13.90
N ASN A 79 -13.13 13.19 -14.11
CA ASN A 79 -12.47 13.73 -15.29
C ASN A 79 -12.06 12.64 -16.30
N ILE A 80 -12.39 11.37 -16.07
CA ILE A 80 -12.08 10.27 -16.99
C ILE A 80 -13.37 9.85 -17.68
N GLN A 81 -13.42 10.04 -19.01
CA GLN A 81 -14.50 9.50 -19.84
C GLN A 81 -14.11 8.10 -20.33
N MET A 82 -14.90 7.09 -19.97
CA MET A 82 -14.75 5.73 -20.50
C MET A 82 -15.56 5.59 -21.79
N ILE A 83 -14.90 5.22 -22.88
CA ILE A 83 -15.54 4.97 -24.17
C ILE A 83 -15.35 3.49 -24.51
N ILE A 84 -16.46 2.76 -24.69
CA ILE A 84 -16.47 1.37 -25.14
C ILE A 84 -16.93 1.39 -26.60
N GLN A 85 -16.06 0.98 -27.53
CA GLN A 85 -16.38 0.89 -28.95
C GLN A 85 -16.36 -0.58 -29.40
N CYS A 86 -17.43 -1.01 -30.07
CA CYS A 86 -17.44 -2.30 -30.75
C CYS A 86 -16.58 -2.19 -32.02
N LEU A 87 -15.48 -2.94 -32.07
CA LEU A 87 -14.62 -3.01 -33.24
C LEU A 87 -15.14 -4.08 -34.20
N ARG A 88 -15.13 -3.79 -35.50
CA ARG A 88 -15.40 -4.81 -36.53
C ARG A 88 -14.21 -5.75 -36.64
N ARG A 89 -14.46 -7.00 -37.05
CA ARG A 89 -13.42 -8.05 -37.21
C ARG A 89 -12.24 -7.62 -38.10
N GLU A 90 -12.47 -6.74 -39.07
CA GLU A 90 -11.44 -6.19 -39.97
C GLU A 90 -10.52 -5.18 -39.27
N GLU A 91 -11.06 -4.43 -38.31
CA GLU A 91 -10.34 -3.43 -37.52
C GLU A 91 -9.51 -4.10 -36.39
N MET A 92 -9.91 -5.29 -35.94
CA MET A 92 -9.15 -6.07 -34.94
C MET A 92 -7.84 -6.66 -35.50
N ARG A 93 -7.80 -7.04 -36.78
CA ARG A 93 -6.59 -7.60 -37.42
C ARG A 93 -5.41 -6.62 -37.46
N GLY A 94 -5.68 -5.30 -37.43
CA GLY A 94 -4.65 -4.26 -37.36
C GLY A 94 -4.03 -4.07 -35.97
N LEU A 95 -4.65 -4.61 -34.92
CA LEU A 95 -4.15 -4.55 -33.55
C LEU A 95 -3.31 -5.79 -33.20
N GLU A 96 -3.71 -6.97 -33.69
CA GLU A 96 -2.97 -8.23 -33.50
C GLU A 96 -1.59 -8.24 -34.19
N GLY A 97 -1.38 -7.43 -35.23
CA GLY A 97 -0.09 -7.31 -35.93
C GLY A 97 0.95 -6.41 -35.25
N ARG A 98 0.62 -5.77 -34.11
CA ARG A 98 1.55 -4.91 -33.36
C ARG A 98 2.11 -5.56 -32.09
N ASP A 99 1.52 -6.66 -31.64
CA ASP A 99 2.00 -7.45 -30.50
C ASP A 99 2.67 -8.74 -30.98
N GLY A 100 3.59 -8.61 -31.95
CA GLY A 100 4.47 -9.71 -32.35
C GLY A 100 5.40 -10.10 -31.20
N ILE A 101 4.92 -11.02 -30.36
CA ILE A 101 5.72 -11.98 -29.58
C ILE A 101 5.58 -13.33 -30.27
#